data_AF-A0A1B4G208-F1
#
_entry.id   AF-A0A1B4G208-F1
#
_cell.length_a   1.000
_cell.length_b   1.000
_cell.length_c   1.000
_cell.angle_alpha   90.00
_cell.angle_beta   90.00
_cell.angle_gamma   90.00
#
_symmetry.space_group_name_H-M   'P 1'
#
loop_
_entity.id
_entity.type
_entity.pdbx_description
1 polymer ?
#
loop_
_entity_poly.entity_id
_entity_poly.type
_entity_poly.pdbx_seq_one_letter_code
_entity_poly.pdbx_strand_id
1 'polypeptide(L)'
;MLALLIALMLMSVALAGALDVWSLQRRREQERQLLFAGDQYRLAILRYYRVGRVYPASVDDLLNDTRFPAPMHHLRRIYPDPITGKTDWLSLRLGDRIYGVYSNSDAPTIKRSGFPRRYQEFENEQTYQGWKFLYLAAGLRAAPSVASGAGIRPR
;
A
#
# COMPACT_ATOMS: atom_id res chain seq x y z
N MET A 1 -43.23 6.93 -33.89
CA MET A 1 -42.77 7.77 -32.76
C MET A 1 -42.44 6.94 -31.52
N LEU A 2 -43.32 6.07 -31.02
CA LEU A 2 -43.05 5.21 -29.85
C LEU A 2 -41.78 4.34 -29.99
N ALA A 3 -41.61 3.66 -31.13
CA ALA A 3 -40.43 2.82 -31.38
C ALA A 3 -39.10 3.61 -31.35
N LEU A 4 -39.12 4.87 -31.80
CA LEU A 4 -37.95 5.76 -31.76
C LEU A 4 -37.60 6.13 -30.31
N LEU A 5 -38.61 6.46 -29.50
CA LEU A 5 -38.41 6.76 -28.07
C LEU A 5 -37.85 5.55 -27.32
N ILE A 6 -38.37 4.35 -27.58
CA ILE A 6 -37.86 3.10 -26.99
C ILE A 6 -36.43 2.83 -27.43
N ALA A 7 -36.11 2.98 -28.72
CA ALA A 7 -34.75 2.80 -29.23
C ALA A 7 -33.76 3.80 -28.60
N LEU A 8 -34.15 5.07 -28.47
CA LEU A 8 -33.33 6.09 -27.79
C LEU A 8 -33.14 5.77 -26.30
N MET A 9 -34.17 5.27 -25.62
CA MET A 9 -34.09 4.88 -24.22
C MET A 9 -33.17 3.65 -24.01
N LEU A 10 -33.22 2.67 -24.90
CA LEU A 10 -32.31 1.52 -24.85
C LEU A 10 -30.87 1.93 -25.15
N MET A 11 -30.66 2.86 -26.08
CA MET A 11 -29.33 3.35 -26.44
C MET A 11 -28.70 4.17 -25.32
N SER A 12 -29.48 4.98 -24.59
CA SER A 12 -28.97 5.73 -23.43
C SER A 12 -28.61 4.82 -22.25
N VAL A 13 -29.41 3.78 -21.97
CA VAL A 13 -29.08 2.77 -20.93
C VAL A 13 -27.81 1.99 -21.29
N ALA A 14 -27.67 1.58 -22.55
CA ALA A 14 -26.46 0.88 -23.02
C ALA A 14 -25.19 1.74 -22.87
N LEU A 15 -25.29 3.05 -23.16
CA LEU A 15 -24.16 3.98 -23.05
C LEU A 15 -23.77 4.24 -21.58
N ALA A 16 -24.75 4.31 -20.67
CA ALA A 16 -24.50 4.49 -19.24
C ALA A 16 -23.72 3.30 -18.64
N GLY A 17 -24.07 2.06 -18.99
CA GLY A 17 -23.36 0.87 -18.51
C GLY A 17 -21.91 0.76 -18.97
N ALA A 18 -21.55 1.36 -20.12
CA ALA A 18 -20.18 1.36 -20.61
C ALA A 18 -19.23 2.24 -19.77
N LEU A 19 -19.75 3.32 -19.16
CA LEU A 19 -18.96 4.25 -18.34
C LEU A 19 -18.48 3.61 -17.02
N ASP A 20 -19.34 2.78 -16.40
CA ASP A 20 -19.04 2.14 -15.12
C ASP A 20 -17.89 1.13 -15.22
N VAL A 21 -17.85 0.36 -16.32
CA VAL A 21 -16.78 -0.63 -16.56
C VAL A 21 -15.42 0.04 -16.61
N TRP A 22 -15.31 1.20 -17.27
CA TRP A 22 -14.05 1.95 -17.37
C TRP A 22 -13.59 2.49 -16.02
N SER A 23 -14.51 2.94 -15.17
CA SER A 23 -14.18 3.42 -13.82
C SER A 23 -13.57 2.31 -12.96
N LEU A 24 -14.14 1.10 -13.02
CA LEU A 24 -13.66 -0.05 -12.27
C LEU A 24 -12.29 -0.52 -12.77
N GLN A 25 -12.10 -0.57 -14.08
CA GLN A 25 -10.81 -0.95 -14.67
C GLN A 25 -9.69 0.03 -14.28
N ARG A 26 -9.97 1.34 -14.29
CA ARG A 26 -9.00 2.34 -13.81
C ARG A 26 -8.63 2.13 -12.35
N ARG A 27 -9.61 1.89 -11.47
CA ARG A 27 -9.31 1.64 -10.05
C ARG A 27 -8.50 0.35 -9.83
N ARG A 28 -8.78 -0.72 -10.57
CA ARG A 28 -7.98 -1.96 -10.53
C ARG A 28 -6.54 -1.73 -10.97
N GLU A 29 -6.34 -0.92 -12.00
CA GLU A 29 -5.01 -0.55 -12.45
C GLU A 29 -4.27 0.31 -11.42
N GLN A 30 -4.95 1.27 -10.77
CA GLN A 30 -4.39 2.04 -9.66
C GLN A 30 -3.99 1.13 -8.48
N GLU A 31 -4.81 0.14 -8.14
CA GLU A 31 -4.46 -0.88 -7.12
C GLU A 31 -3.21 -1.67 -7.48
N ARG A 32 -3.10 -2.10 -8.74
CA ARG A 32 -1.91 -2.82 -9.23
C ARG A 32 -0.67 -1.94 -9.13
N GLN A 33 -0.79 -0.67 -9.47
CA GLN A 33 0.27 0.32 -9.34
C GLN A 33 0.61 0.60 -7.86
N LEU A 34 -0.39 0.60 -6.96
CA LEU A 34 -0.20 0.81 -5.53
C LEU A 34 0.62 -0.34 -4.95
N LEU A 35 0.26 -1.59 -5.27
CA LEU A 35 1.02 -2.78 -4.88
C LEU A 35 2.44 -2.76 -5.41
N PHE A 36 2.63 -2.33 -6.66
CA PHE A 36 3.96 -2.18 -7.25
C PHE A 36 4.79 -1.11 -6.53
N ALA A 37 4.25 0.10 -6.35
CA ALA A 37 4.93 1.22 -5.71
C ALA A 37 5.27 0.89 -4.25
N GLY A 38 4.31 0.37 -3.49
CA GLY A 38 4.51 -0.07 -2.11
C GLY A 38 5.59 -1.16 -2.00
N ASP A 39 5.62 -2.13 -2.92
CA ASP A 39 6.68 -3.14 -2.94
C ASP A 39 8.06 -2.53 -3.25
N GLN A 40 8.15 -1.50 -4.11
CA GLN A 40 9.42 -0.79 -4.34
C GLN A 40 9.93 -0.11 -3.07
N TYR A 41 9.08 0.57 -2.31
CA TYR A 41 9.45 1.16 -1.02
C TYR A 41 9.93 0.10 -0.04
N ARG A 42 9.17 -0.98 0.11
CA ARG A 42 9.54 -2.09 1.00
C ARG A 42 10.87 -2.72 0.61
N LEU A 43 11.10 -2.97 -0.68
CA LEU A 43 12.37 -3.51 -1.19
C LEU A 43 13.52 -2.52 -0.97
N ALA A 44 13.29 -1.22 -1.10
CA ALA A 44 14.28 -0.19 -0.81
C ALA A 44 14.67 -0.19 0.67
N ILE A 45 13.68 -0.24 1.59
CA ILE A 45 13.92 -0.34 3.04
C ILE A 45 14.70 -1.62 3.38
N LEU A 46 14.32 -2.75 2.78
CA LEU A 46 15.07 -4.01 2.93
C LEU A 46 16.53 -3.87 2.48
N ARG A 47 16.78 -3.27 1.30
CA ARG A 47 18.12 -3.08 0.76
C ARG A 47 18.95 -2.16 1.66
N TYR A 48 18.38 -1.02 2.06
CA TYR A 48 18.98 -0.07 2.98
C TYR A 48 19.36 -0.73 4.31
N TYR A 49 18.44 -1.49 4.90
CA TYR A 49 18.67 -2.22 6.15
C TYR A 49 19.76 -3.30 5.98
N ARG A 50 19.82 -4.00 4.84
CA ARG A 50 20.81 -5.07 4.65
C ARG A 50 22.25 -4.56 4.66
N VAL A 51 22.48 -3.34 4.16
CA VAL A 51 23.81 -2.74 4.11
C VAL A 51 24.21 -2.16 5.48
N GLY A 52 23.32 -1.39 6.12
CA GLY A 52 23.65 -0.66 7.36
C GLY A 52 23.12 -1.25 8.66
N ARG A 53 22.33 -2.33 8.61
CA ARG A 53 21.58 -2.92 9.76
C ARG A 53 20.74 -1.91 10.56
N VAL A 54 20.39 -0.81 9.91
CA VAL A 54 19.64 0.33 10.44
C VAL A 54 18.60 0.72 9.41
N TYR A 55 17.41 1.08 9.87
CA TYR A 55 16.35 1.61 9.03
C TYR A 55 16.62 3.08 8.63
N PRO A 56 16.12 3.54 7.48
CA PRO A 56 16.27 4.93 7.04
C PRO A 56 15.54 5.90 7.99
N ALA A 57 16.03 7.14 8.13
CA ALA A 57 15.34 8.20 8.87
C ALA A 57 14.29 8.90 7.98
N SER A 58 14.58 8.99 6.69
CA SER A 58 13.75 9.65 5.69
C SER A 58 13.58 8.80 4.42
N VAL A 59 12.62 9.16 3.57
CA VAL A 59 12.50 8.53 2.23
C VAL A 59 13.66 8.97 1.32
N ASP A 60 14.22 10.16 1.52
CA ASP A 60 15.37 10.66 0.77
C ASP A 60 16.62 9.80 0.98
N ASP A 61 16.79 9.22 2.17
CA ASP A 61 17.86 8.26 2.46
C ASP A 61 17.77 6.99 1.59
N LEU A 62 16.56 6.64 1.12
CA LEU A 62 16.35 5.52 0.21
C LEU A 62 16.75 5.88 -1.23
N LEU A 63 16.62 7.16 -1.61
CA LEU A 63 17.07 7.63 -2.91
C LEU A 63 18.57 7.74 -2.95
N ASN A 64 19.19 8.35 -1.95
CA ASN A 64 20.62 8.65 -1.97
C ASN A 64 21.24 8.42 -0.59
N ASP A 65 21.86 7.24 -0.43
CA ASP A 65 22.55 6.86 0.79
C ASP A 65 24.01 7.33 0.76
N THR A 66 24.32 8.41 1.47
CA THR A 66 25.64 9.06 1.54
C THR A 66 26.52 8.53 2.66
N ARG A 67 26.11 7.47 3.38
CA ARG A 67 26.90 6.88 4.48
C ARG A 67 28.15 6.14 4.00
N PHE A 68 28.27 5.92 2.69
CA PHE A 68 29.36 5.19 2.06
C PHE A 68 30.17 6.11 1.14
N PRO A 69 31.47 5.80 0.88
CA PRO A 69 32.32 6.61 0.00
C PRO A 69 31.77 6.79 -1.42
N ALA A 70 31.02 5.79 -1.93
CA ALA A 70 30.24 5.89 -3.15
C ALA A 70 28.74 5.92 -2.77
N PRO A 71 27.97 6.92 -3.22
CA PRO A 71 26.55 6.99 -2.93
C PRO A 71 25.80 5.76 -3.44
N MET A 72 24.93 5.19 -2.61
CA MET A 72 24.10 4.04 -2.97
C MET A 72 22.64 4.44 -3.12
N HIS A 73 22.01 3.99 -4.21
CA HIS A 73 20.59 4.24 -4.50
C HIS A 73 19.76 2.97 -4.23
N HIS A 74 18.89 2.99 -3.22
CA HIS A 74 18.05 1.84 -2.86
C HIS A 74 16.66 1.89 -3.51
N LEU A 75 16.20 3.10 -3.83
CA LEU A 75 14.97 3.42 -4.53
C LEU A 75 15.29 4.21 -5.81
N ARG A 76 14.68 3.83 -6.94
CA ARG A 76 14.97 4.46 -8.25
C ARG A 76 14.44 5.89 -8.38
N ARG A 77 13.26 6.13 -7.82
CA ARG A 77 12.56 7.42 -7.79
C ARG A 77 11.49 7.39 -6.71
N ILE A 78 11.05 8.56 -6.28
CA ILE A 78 9.86 8.67 -5.44
C ILE A 78 8.64 8.32 -6.29
N TYR A 79 7.82 7.39 -5.82
CA TYR A 79 6.59 6.99 -6.49
C TYR A 79 5.42 7.74 -5.86
N PRO A 80 4.60 8.47 -6.63
CA PRO A 80 3.35 9.01 -6.10
C PRO A 80 2.42 7.86 -5.72
N ASP A 81 1.57 8.09 -4.73
CA ASP A 81 0.45 7.21 -4.43
C ASP A 81 -0.56 7.30 -5.59
N PRO A 82 -0.81 6.19 -6.33
CA PRO A 82 -1.68 6.20 -7.49
C PRO A 82 -3.17 6.38 -7.15
N ILE A 83 -3.56 6.23 -5.88
CA ILE A 83 -4.94 6.45 -5.41
C ILE A 83 -5.17 7.94 -5.13
N THR A 84 -4.26 8.59 -4.40
CA THR A 84 -4.36 10.03 -4.09
C THR A 84 -3.85 10.93 -5.23
N GLY A 85 -3.00 10.38 -6.10
CA GLY A 85 -2.29 11.12 -7.15
C GLY A 85 -1.15 12.00 -6.62
N LYS A 86 -0.78 11.88 -5.34
CA LYS A 86 0.19 12.74 -4.66
C LYS A 86 1.31 11.91 -4.06
N THR A 87 2.40 12.58 -3.68
CA THR A 87 3.52 11.96 -2.95
C THR A 87 3.28 12.07 -1.44
N ASP A 88 2.17 11.53 -0.96
CA ASP A 88 1.71 11.69 0.44
C ASP A 88 1.66 10.36 1.21
N TRP A 89 2.58 9.43 0.88
CA TRP A 89 2.73 8.19 1.62
C TRP A 89 2.97 8.44 3.11
N LEU A 90 2.20 7.73 3.95
CA LEU A 90 2.42 7.73 5.39
C LEU A 90 3.50 6.72 5.75
N SER A 91 4.31 7.05 6.75
CA SER A 91 5.44 6.22 7.18
C SER A 91 5.12 5.48 8.47
N LEU A 92 5.47 4.18 8.51
CA LEU A 92 5.48 3.39 9.74
C LEU A 92 6.84 3.55 10.39
N ARG A 93 6.84 4.05 11.63
CA ARG A 93 8.05 4.46 12.34
C ARG A 93 8.31 3.63 13.59
N LEU A 94 9.58 3.32 13.82
CA LEU A 94 10.10 2.77 15.06
C LEU A 94 11.09 3.79 15.62
N GLY A 95 10.65 4.58 16.60
CA GLY A 95 11.32 5.83 16.96
C GLY A 95 11.36 6.76 15.75
N ASP A 96 12.55 7.27 15.41
CA ASP A 96 12.74 8.17 14.26
C ASP A 96 13.00 7.44 12.93
N ARG A 97 12.93 6.11 12.90
CA ARG A 97 13.28 5.32 11.71
C ARG A 97 12.08 4.72 11.01
N ILE A 98 12.09 4.73 9.69
CA ILE A 98 11.00 4.24 8.83
C ILE A 98 11.25 2.78 8.49
N TYR A 99 10.32 1.89 8.85
CA TYR A 99 10.38 0.46 8.52
C TYR A 99 9.31 0.03 7.51
N GLY A 100 8.39 0.92 7.16
CA GLY A 100 7.37 0.67 6.15
C GLY A 100 6.63 1.93 5.74
N VAL A 101 5.78 1.79 4.73
CA VAL A 101 4.90 2.86 4.23
C VAL A 101 3.51 2.32 3.92
N TYR A 102 2.52 3.21 3.90
CA TYR A 102 1.15 2.90 3.49
C TYR A 102 0.50 4.13 2.84
N SER A 103 -0.56 3.87 2.07
CA SER A 103 -1.33 4.93 1.40
C SER A 103 -2.04 5.81 2.43
N ASN A 104 -2.16 7.10 2.14
CA ASN A 104 -2.98 8.03 2.93
C ASN A 104 -4.48 7.94 2.56
N SER A 105 -4.86 7.06 1.64
CA SER A 105 -6.24 6.98 1.15
C SER A 105 -7.14 6.07 1.98
N ASP A 106 -8.26 6.62 2.43
CA ASP A 106 -9.39 5.88 3.04
C ASP A 106 -10.30 5.20 2.02
N ALA A 107 -9.97 5.26 0.73
CA ALA A 107 -10.80 4.66 -0.30
C ALA A 107 -10.88 3.12 -0.12
N PRO A 108 -12.04 2.51 -0.43
CA PRO A 108 -12.23 1.09 -0.24
C PRO A 108 -11.40 0.28 -1.24
N THR A 109 -10.83 -0.83 -0.77
CA THR A 109 -10.09 -1.78 -1.61
C THR A 109 -11.05 -2.57 -2.51
N ILE A 110 -10.60 -2.89 -3.72
CA ILE A 110 -11.32 -3.74 -4.67
C ILE A 110 -10.78 -5.16 -4.57
N LYS A 111 -9.47 -5.32 -4.44
CA LYS A 111 -8.83 -6.62 -4.26
C LYS A 111 -8.99 -7.11 -2.83
N ARG A 112 -9.68 -8.24 -2.66
CA ARG A 112 -9.98 -8.87 -1.37
C ARG A 112 -9.21 -10.15 -1.11
N SER A 113 -8.66 -10.78 -2.15
CA SER A 113 -8.01 -12.09 -2.04
C SER A 113 -6.96 -12.30 -3.12
N GLY A 114 -6.18 -13.38 -2.96
CA GLY A 114 -5.15 -13.77 -3.91
C GLY A 114 -3.94 -12.84 -3.84
N PHE A 115 -3.59 -12.40 -2.63
CA PHE A 115 -2.34 -11.71 -2.40
C PHE A 115 -1.21 -12.74 -2.25
N PRO A 116 0.03 -12.39 -2.65
CA PRO A 116 1.18 -13.21 -2.33
C PRO A 116 1.31 -13.38 -0.81
N ARG A 117 1.90 -14.49 -0.34
CA ARG A 117 2.05 -14.80 1.11
C ARG A 117 2.51 -13.62 1.96
N ARG A 118 3.40 -12.80 1.41
CA ARG A 118 3.97 -11.62 2.08
C ARG A 118 2.99 -10.47 2.33
N TYR A 119 1.84 -10.49 1.70
CA TYR A 119 0.77 -9.49 1.76
C TYR A 119 -0.58 -10.12 2.12
N GLN A 120 -0.58 -11.31 2.74
CA GLN A 120 -1.81 -11.97 3.19
C GLN A 120 -2.61 -11.13 4.16
N GLU A 121 -1.96 -10.30 4.98
CA GLU A 121 -2.62 -9.39 5.91
C GLU A 121 -3.54 -8.38 5.18
N PHE A 122 -3.30 -8.11 3.89
CA PHE A 122 -4.11 -7.17 3.10
C PHE A 122 -5.50 -7.73 2.75
N GLU A 123 -5.71 -9.05 2.84
CA GLU A 123 -7.01 -9.68 2.55
C GLU A 123 -8.11 -9.24 3.52
N ASN A 124 -7.72 -8.88 4.75
CA ASN A 124 -8.66 -8.45 5.79
C ASN A 124 -8.90 -6.93 5.78
N GLU A 125 -8.21 -6.19 4.90
CA GLU A 125 -8.20 -4.73 4.94
C GLU A 125 -9.29 -4.11 4.07
N GLN A 126 -10.06 -3.20 4.67
CA GLN A 126 -11.19 -2.55 4.01
C GLN A 126 -10.78 -1.35 3.17
N THR A 127 -9.70 -0.68 3.56
CA THR A 127 -9.18 0.56 2.96
C THR A 127 -7.72 0.42 2.58
N TYR A 128 -7.21 1.31 1.72
CA TYR A 128 -5.81 1.30 1.32
C TYR A 128 -4.82 1.65 2.44
N GLN A 129 -5.27 2.33 3.50
CA GLN A 129 -4.46 2.54 4.70
C GLN A 129 -4.04 1.23 5.39
N GLY A 130 -4.87 0.19 5.26
CA GLY A 130 -4.58 -1.14 5.77
C GLY A 130 -3.43 -1.84 5.04
N TRP A 131 -3.17 -1.45 3.79
CA TRP A 131 -2.11 -2.05 2.99
C TRP A 131 -0.75 -1.49 3.38
N LYS A 132 -0.20 -2.07 4.44
CA LYS A 132 1.07 -1.69 5.05
C LYS A 132 2.25 -2.41 4.38
N PHE A 133 3.00 -1.68 3.58
CA PHE A 133 4.20 -2.19 2.92
C PHE A 133 5.41 -2.02 3.84
N LEU A 134 5.71 -3.06 4.61
CA LEU A 134 6.75 -3.01 5.65
C LEU A 134 7.80 -4.10 5.50
N TYR A 135 8.98 -3.82 6.06
CA TYR A 135 10.02 -4.80 6.30
C TYR A 135 10.47 -4.70 7.76
N LEU A 136 10.16 -5.74 8.53
CA LEU A 136 10.67 -5.92 9.89
C LEU A 136 11.73 -7.02 9.89
N ALA A 137 12.95 -6.68 10.31
CA ALA A 137 14.01 -7.66 10.53
C ALA A 137 13.58 -8.68 11.60
N ALA A 138 14.03 -9.94 11.46
CA ALA A 138 13.55 -11.05 12.28
C ALA A 138 13.70 -10.85 13.81
N GLY A 139 14.72 -10.10 14.25
CA GLY A 139 14.92 -9.76 15.67
C GLY A 139 14.05 -8.62 16.20
N LEU A 140 13.35 -7.89 15.32
CA LEU A 140 12.44 -6.79 15.64
C LEU A 140 10.97 -7.15 15.39
N ARG A 141 10.69 -8.42 15.07
CA ARG A 141 9.33 -8.93 14.96
C ARG A 141 8.70 -8.75 16.34
N ALA A 142 7.71 -7.86 16.42
CA ALA A 142 7.00 -7.56 17.67
C ALA A 142 6.69 -8.87 18.39
N ALA A 143 7.08 -8.95 19.66
CA ALA A 143 6.69 -10.05 20.51
C ALA A 143 5.17 -10.27 20.32
N PRO A 144 4.70 -11.52 20.16
CA PRO A 144 3.27 -11.78 20.07
C PRO A 144 2.61 -11.10 21.27
N SER A 145 1.56 -10.31 21.03
CA SER A 145 0.77 -9.69 22.07
C SER A 145 0.15 -10.78 22.94
N VAL A 146 0.87 -11.19 23.99
CA VAL A 146 0.36 -12.03 25.06
C VAL A 146 -0.49 -11.12 25.95
N ALA A 147 -1.68 -10.81 25.46
CA ALA A 147 -2.76 -10.25 26.26
C ALA A 147 -4.04 -11.02 25.91
N SER A 148 -3.98 -12.34 26.13
CA SER A 148 -5.16 -13.19 26.25
C SER A 148 -5.41 -13.40 27.74
N GLY A 149 -6.55 -12.87 28.20
CA GLY A 149 -7.31 -13.32 29.37
C GLY A 149 -6.54 -13.68 30.64
N ALA A 150 -6.37 -12.72 31.55
CA ALA A 150 -6.21 -13.00 32.98
C ALA A 150 -7.32 -12.30 33.76
N GLY A 151 -8.57 -12.69 33.46
CA GLY A 151 -9.70 -12.44 34.34
C GLY A 151 -9.87 -13.61 35.30
N ILE A 152 -9.19 -13.58 36.44
CA ILE A 152 -9.54 -14.42 37.60
C ILE A 152 -9.36 -13.57 38.86
N ARG A 153 -10.48 -13.12 39.43
CA ARG A 153 -10.54 -12.56 40.79
C ARG A 153 -10.39 -13.70 41.80
N PRO A 154 -9.59 -13.57 42.87
CA PRO A 154 -9.77 -14.38 44.06
C PRO A 154 -10.86 -13.77 44.97
N ARG A 155 -11.44 -14.68 45.76
CA ARG A 155 -12.60 -14.56 46.65
C ARG A 155 -12.50 -13.46 47.70
#